data_AF-A0A838TDY2-F1
#
_entry.id   AF-A0A838TDY2-F1
#
_cell.length_a   1.000
_cell.length_b   1.000
_cell.length_c   1.000
_cell.angle_alpha   90.00
_cell.angle_beta   90.00
_cell.angle_gamma   90.00
#
_symmetry.space_group_name_H-M   'P 1'
#
loop_
_entity.id
_entity.type
_entity.pdbx_description
1 polymer ?
#
loop_
_entity_poly.entity_id
_entity_poly.type
_entity_poly.pdbx_seq_one_letter_code
_entity_poly.pdbx_strand_id
1 'polypeptide(L)'
;MLIRRNTLEFKKIEKTLQENEKNKGRKKKVRIFAVKSGKKLKDRVAVDESGANADIVYNLNYEALLSYLSDDEYVLHRNEQDASLYYFNRRNDDITFYTPFQLKGRLSKAD
;
A
#
# COMPACT_ATOMS: atom_id res chain seq x y z
N MET A 1 -11.27 1.78 7.78
CA MET A 1 -10.65 2.11 9.10
C MET A 1 -9.35 2.91 8.96
N LEU A 2 -9.27 4.09 9.59
CA LEU A 2 -8.05 4.92 9.64
C LEU A 2 -6.97 4.31 10.55
N ILE A 3 -5.72 4.27 10.09
CA ILE A 3 -4.54 3.89 10.88
C ILE A 3 -3.70 5.14 11.15
N ARG A 4 -3.66 5.58 12.42
CA ARG A 4 -2.88 6.76 12.81
C ARG A 4 -1.38 6.45 12.85
N ARG A 5 -0.55 7.45 12.50
CA ARG A 5 0.92 7.37 12.43
C ARG A 5 1.59 6.90 13.74
N ASN A 6 1.01 7.24 14.89
CA ASN A 6 1.54 6.86 16.19
C ASN A 6 1.20 5.42 16.62
N THR A 7 0.40 4.69 15.85
CA THR A 7 0.01 3.31 16.18
C THR A 7 1.12 2.31 15.88
N LEU A 8 1.13 1.20 16.64
CA LEU A 8 2.04 0.09 16.37
C LEU A 8 1.81 -0.53 14.97
N GLU A 9 0.57 -0.54 14.49
CA GLU A 9 0.22 -1.05 13.17
C GLU A 9 0.88 -0.20 12.07
N PHE A 10 0.79 1.13 12.16
CA PHE A 10 1.44 2.03 11.21
C PHE A 10 2.95 1.80 11.17
N LYS A 11 3.61 1.82 12.35
CA LYS A 11 5.07 1.64 12.45
C LYS A 11 5.54 0.29 11.90
N LYS A 12 4.74 -0.77 12.08
CA LYS A 12 5.03 -2.09 11.50
C LYS A 12 4.92 -2.08 9.97
N ILE A 13 3.89 -1.46 9.43
CA ILE A 13 3.69 -1.31 7.98
C ILE A 13 4.82 -0.49 7.38
N GLU A 14 5.13 0.66 7.96
CA GLU A 14 6.23 1.54 7.56
C GLU A 14 7.56 0.79 7.53
N LYS A 15 7.93 0.15 8.65
CA LYS A 15 9.16 -0.64 8.74
C LYS A 15 9.21 -1.76 7.70
N THR A 16 8.11 -2.49 7.51
CA THR A 16 8.03 -3.58 6.52
C THR A 16 8.26 -3.06 5.11
N LEU A 17 7.69 -1.91 4.76
CA LEU A 17 7.85 -1.30 3.43
C LEU A 17 9.28 -0.77 3.24
N GLN A 18 9.85 -0.09 4.23
CA GLN A 18 11.23 0.40 4.16
C GLN A 18 12.25 -0.75 4.03
N GLU A 19 12.11 -1.83 4.81
CA GLU A 19 13.00 -3.00 4.74
C GLU A 19 12.94 -3.74 3.39
N ASN A 20 11.84 -3.60 2.65
CA ASN A 20 11.66 -4.24 1.36
C ASN A 20 11.95 -3.31 0.16
N GLU A 21 12.29 -2.05 0.40
CA GLU A 21 12.62 -1.08 -0.66
C GLU A 21 13.66 -1.63 -1.62
N LYS A 22 14.80 -2.12 -1.12
CA LYS A 22 15.93 -2.62 -1.93
C LYS A 22 15.92 -4.14 -2.12
N ASN A 23 14.85 -4.82 -1.68
CA ASN A 23 14.81 -6.28 -1.71
C ASN A 23 14.40 -6.80 -3.11
N LYS A 24 15.27 -7.60 -3.75
CA LYS A 24 14.99 -8.24 -5.05
C LYS A 24 13.73 -9.12 -5.04
N GLY A 25 13.32 -9.63 -3.87
CA GLY A 25 12.10 -10.41 -3.66
C GLY A 25 10.87 -9.61 -3.23
N ARG A 26 10.90 -8.27 -3.25
CA ARG A 26 9.83 -7.43 -2.67
C ARG A 26 8.44 -7.71 -3.24
N LYS A 27 8.32 -8.03 -4.53
CA LYS A 27 7.04 -8.36 -5.18
C LYS A 27 6.33 -9.58 -4.56
N LYS A 28 7.10 -10.50 -3.95
CA LYS A 28 6.54 -11.65 -3.21
C LYS A 28 6.00 -11.28 -1.83
N LYS A 29 6.45 -10.16 -1.27
CA LYS A 29 6.16 -9.69 0.08
C LYS A 29 5.21 -8.49 0.11
N VAL A 30 5.19 -7.68 -0.94
CA VAL A 30 4.33 -6.50 -1.05
C VAL A 30 3.69 -6.54 -2.42
N ARG A 31 2.37 -6.74 -2.44
CA ARG A 31 1.58 -6.68 -3.65
C ARG A 31 0.96 -5.30 -3.74
N ILE A 32 1.18 -4.60 -4.85
CA ILE A 32 0.61 -3.27 -5.09
C ILE A 32 -0.48 -3.39 -6.15
N PHE A 33 -1.50 -2.58 -5.98
CA PHE A 33 -2.66 -2.51 -6.85
C PHE A 33 -2.86 -1.09 -7.35
N ALA A 34 -3.53 -0.96 -8.48
CA ALA A 34 -4.07 0.29 -8.98
C ALA A 34 -5.60 0.23 -8.97
N VAL A 35 -6.24 1.36 -8.65
CA VAL A 35 -7.69 1.53 -8.78
C VAL A 35 -7.92 2.64 -9.79
N LYS A 36 -8.75 2.39 -10.79
CA LYS A 36 -9.13 3.44 -11.76
C LYS A 36 -9.97 4.50 -11.06
N SER A 37 -9.81 5.75 -11.47
CA SER A 37 -10.63 6.85 -10.94
C SER A 37 -12.12 6.55 -11.06
N GLY A 38 -12.88 6.86 -10.00
CA GLY A 38 -14.31 6.58 -9.89
C GLY A 38 -14.68 5.09 -9.70
N LYS A 39 -13.69 4.18 -9.60
CA LYS A 39 -13.94 2.76 -9.28
C LYS A 39 -13.78 2.49 -7.80
N LYS A 40 -14.39 1.39 -7.36
CA LYS A 40 -14.31 0.94 -5.97
C LYS A 40 -13.01 0.19 -5.77
N LEU A 41 -12.50 0.21 -4.54
CA LEU A 41 -11.31 -0.53 -4.13
C LEU A 41 -11.38 -2.05 -4.40
N LYS A 42 -12.59 -2.63 -4.49
CA LYS A 42 -12.79 -4.02 -4.90
C LYS A 42 -12.46 -4.30 -6.36
N ASP A 43 -12.51 -3.27 -7.22
CA ASP A 43 -12.25 -3.35 -8.67
C ASP A 43 -10.75 -3.08 -8.98
N ARG A 44 -9.89 -3.19 -7.97
CA ARG A 44 -8.45 -2.98 -8.08
C ARG A 44 -7.79 -4.03 -8.97
N VAL A 45 -6.74 -3.64 -9.68
CA VAL A 45 -5.93 -4.53 -10.53
C VAL A 45 -4.51 -4.57 -10.01
N ALA A 46 -3.90 -5.75 -9.98
CA ALA A 46 -2.53 -5.90 -9.51
C ALA A 46 -1.55 -5.28 -10.51
N VAL A 47 -0.64 -4.42 -10.03
CA VAL A 47 0.28 -3.70 -10.92
C VAL A 47 1.36 -4.62 -11.51
N ASP A 48 1.66 -5.73 -10.83
CA ASP A 48 2.60 -6.76 -11.26
C ASP A 48 2.04 -7.68 -12.37
N GLU A 49 0.74 -7.62 -12.64
CA GLU A 49 0.07 -8.34 -13.73
C GLU A 49 -0.20 -7.43 -14.95
N SER A 50 0.17 -6.15 -14.88
CA SER A 50 -0.08 -5.16 -15.94
C SER A 50 0.96 -5.22 -17.06
N GLY A 51 0.90 -6.28 -17.87
CA GLY A 51 1.49 -6.36 -19.22
C GLY A 51 2.96 -5.94 -19.35
N ALA A 52 3.31 -5.41 -20.53
CA ALA A 52 4.64 -4.85 -20.78
C ALA A 52 4.88 -3.67 -19.82
N ASN A 53 6.06 -3.64 -19.17
CA ASN A 53 6.47 -2.67 -18.15
C ASN A 53 5.90 -2.85 -16.74
N ALA A 54 5.28 -3.99 -16.40
CA ALA A 54 4.80 -4.28 -15.05
C ALA A 54 5.85 -4.01 -13.95
N ASP A 55 7.13 -4.29 -14.24
CA ASP A 55 8.25 -4.02 -13.34
C ASP A 55 8.46 -2.54 -13.06
N ILE A 56 8.41 -1.71 -14.10
CA ILE A 56 8.57 -0.26 -13.99
C ILE A 56 7.38 0.32 -13.23
N VAL A 57 6.16 -0.07 -13.60
CA VAL A 57 4.93 0.40 -12.94
C VAL A 57 4.93 0.01 -11.47
N TYR A 58 5.32 -1.22 -11.14
CA TYR A 58 5.47 -1.65 -9.74
C TYR A 58 6.46 -0.76 -8.99
N ASN A 59 7.63 -0.49 -9.57
CA ASN A 59 8.68 0.30 -8.92
C ASN A 59 8.19 1.73 -8.63
N LEU A 60 7.56 2.39 -9.61
CA LEU A 60 7.00 3.73 -9.45
C LEU A 60 5.93 3.79 -8.35
N ASN A 61 5.05 2.79 -8.30
CA ASN A 61 4.03 2.74 -7.26
C ASN A 61 4.63 2.41 -5.88
N TYR A 62 5.72 1.65 -5.82
CA TYR A 62 6.42 1.38 -4.57
C TYR A 62 7.09 2.64 -4.03
N GLU A 63 7.72 3.44 -4.90
CA GLU A 63 8.32 4.72 -4.53
C GLU A 63 7.25 5.71 -4.05
N ALA A 64 6.11 5.80 -4.75
CA ALA A 64 4.97 6.59 -4.31
C ALA A 64 4.45 6.15 -2.93
N LEU A 65 4.36 4.85 -2.69
CA LEU A 65 3.95 4.28 -1.41
C LEU A 65 4.88 4.72 -0.26
N LEU A 66 6.20 4.72 -0.49
CA LEU A 66 7.18 5.20 0.48
C LEU A 66 7.06 6.71 0.72
N SER A 67 6.81 7.49 -0.33
CA SER A 67 6.58 8.93 -0.21
C SER A 67 5.35 9.24 0.67
N TYR A 68 4.24 8.54 0.46
CA TYR A 68 3.01 8.72 1.24
C TYR A 68 3.18 8.35 2.72
N LEU A 69 4.05 7.38 3.03
CA LEU A 69 4.40 7.08 4.42
C LEU A 69 5.06 8.27 5.12
N SER A 70 5.87 9.07 4.42
CA SER A 70 6.53 10.24 5.02
C SER A 70 5.69 11.52 4.98
N ASP A 71 4.66 11.58 4.14
CA ASP A 71 3.91 12.80 3.88
C ASP A 71 2.61 12.89 4.71
N ASP A 72 2.52 13.90 5.58
CA ASP A 72 1.39 14.13 6.48
C ASP A 72 0.08 14.52 5.76
N GLU A 73 0.15 14.88 4.48
CA GLU A 73 -1.01 15.04 3.61
C GLU A 73 -1.72 13.72 3.33
N TYR A 74 -1.02 12.58 3.46
CA TYR A 74 -1.57 11.25 3.21
C TYR A 74 -1.87 10.51 4.51
N VAL A 75 -3.04 9.87 4.52
CA VAL A 75 -3.54 9.08 5.64
C VAL A 75 -3.68 7.63 5.21
N LEU A 76 -3.21 6.72 6.07
CA LEU A 76 -3.25 5.29 5.81
C LEU A 76 -4.57 4.70 6.33
N HIS A 77 -5.23 3.90 5.50
CA HIS A 77 -6.45 3.19 5.85
C HIS A 77 -6.28 1.69 5.63
N ARG A 78 -6.96 0.92 6.49
CA ARG A 78 -7.24 -0.51 6.28
C ARG A 78 -8.67 -0.68 5.79
N ASN A 79 -8.84 -1.49 4.76
CA ASN A 79 -10.16 -1.83 4.24
C ASN A 79 -10.94 -2.66 5.26
N GLU A 80 -12.21 -2.35 5.43
CA GLU A 80 -13.10 -2.99 6.41
C GLU A 80 -13.63 -4.34 5.90
N GLN A 81 -13.75 -4.48 4.58
CA GLN A 81 -14.20 -5.71 3.94
C GLN A 81 -13.06 -6.70 3.70
N ASP A 82 -11.82 -6.22 3.68
CA ASP A 82 -10.61 -7.01 3.44
C ASP A 82 -9.48 -6.47 4.30
N ALA A 83 -9.30 -7.02 5.50
CA ALA A 83 -8.31 -6.55 6.47
C ALA A 83 -6.85 -6.72 6.01
N SER A 84 -6.61 -7.46 4.92
CA SER A 84 -5.28 -7.58 4.32
C SER A 84 -4.90 -6.39 3.45
N LEU A 85 -5.89 -5.59 3.05
CA LEU A 85 -5.76 -4.51 2.09
C LEU A 85 -5.65 -3.15 2.78
N TYR A 86 -4.60 -2.45 2.41
CA TYR A 86 -4.31 -1.09 2.85
C TYR A 86 -4.36 -0.15 1.66
N TYR A 87 -4.61 1.13 1.92
CA TYR A 87 -4.63 2.17 0.90
C TYR A 87 -4.39 3.53 1.55
N PHE A 88 -3.90 4.48 0.75
CA PHE A 88 -3.78 5.87 1.17
C PHE A 88 -4.91 6.71 0.61
N ASN A 89 -5.32 7.71 1.38
CA ASN A 89 -6.13 8.83 0.94
C ASN A 89 -5.35 10.11 1.20
N ARG A 90 -5.64 11.17 0.44
CA ARG A 90 -5.22 12.50 0.89
C ARG A 90 -6.14 12.89 2.03
N ARG A 91 -5.66 13.62 3.04
CA ARG A 91 -6.41 13.98 4.25
C ARG A 91 -7.76 14.66 3.97
N ASN A 92 -7.87 15.34 2.83
CA ASN A 92 -9.08 16.05 2.39
C ASN A 92 -9.75 15.39 1.17
N ASP A 93 -9.38 14.16 0.81
CA ASP A 93 -9.96 13.39 -0.30
C ASP A 93 -10.20 11.94 0.13
N ASP A 94 -11.45 11.65 0.51
CA ASP A 94 -11.88 10.31 0.92
C ASP A 94 -12.31 9.41 -0.25
N ILE A 95 -12.28 9.92 -1.49
CA ILE A 95 -12.80 9.21 -2.67
C ILE A 95 -11.66 8.48 -3.39
N THR A 96 -10.47 9.08 -3.44
CA THR A 96 -9.34 8.54 -4.20
C THR A 96 -8.51 7.55 -3.38
N PHE A 97 -8.39 6.32 -3.90
CA PHE A 97 -7.54 5.28 -3.32
C PHE A 97 -6.14 5.32 -3.93
N TYR A 98 -5.19 5.92 -3.22
CA TYR A 98 -3.79 5.97 -3.62
C TYR A 98 -3.05 4.69 -3.25
N THR A 99 -2.35 4.13 -4.24
CA THR A 99 -1.46 2.96 -4.14
C THR A 99 -1.97 1.86 -3.18
N PRO A 100 -3.16 1.26 -3.41
CA PRO A 100 -3.60 0.17 -2.56
C PRO A 100 -2.60 -0.98 -2.57
N PHE A 101 -2.40 -1.62 -1.42
CA PHE A 101 -1.37 -2.64 -1.26
C PHE A 101 -1.75 -3.71 -0.22
N GLN A 102 -1.14 -4.87 -0.37
CA GLN A 102 -1.22 -5.98 0.57
C GLN A 102 0.18 -6.41 0.99
N LEU A 103 0.37 -6.62 2.28
CA LEU A 103 1.58 -7.24 2.81
C LEU A 103 1.39 -8.76 2.80
N LYS A 104 2.20 -9.46 2.00
CA LYS A 104 2.24 -10.91 1.89
C LYS A 104 3.28 -11.48 2.85
N GLY A 105 2.79 -12.24 3.81
CA GLY A 105 3.57 -12.77 4.94
C GLY A 105 2.82 -12.46 6.23
N ARG A 106 3.03 -13.27 7.27
CA ARG A 106 2.57 -12.86 8.61
C ARG A 106 3.29 -11.54 8.90
N LEU A 107 2.56 -10.44 9.05
CA LEU A 107 2.95 -9.40 10.01
C LEU A 107 3.16 -10.19 11.30
N SER A 108 4.40 -10.62 11.56
CA SER A 108 4.66 -11.52 12.66
C SER A 108 4.06 -10.85 13.88
N LYS A 109 3.29 -11.64 14.65
CA LYS A 109 2.87 -11.25 15.99
C LYS A 109 4.11 -10.62 16.63
N ALA A 110 3.96 -9.37 17.08
CA ALA A 110 4.99 -8.87 17.99
C ALA A 110 4.88 -9.79 19.19
N ASP A 111 5.96 -10.52 19.47
CA ASP A 111 6.17 -11.14 20.77
C ASP A 111 5.98 -10.10 21.88
#